data_AF-A0A7C1NXG4-F1
#
_entry.id   AF-A0A7C1NXG4-F1
#
_cell.length_a   1.000
_cell.length_b   1.000
_cell.length_c   1.000
_cell.angle_alpha   90.00
_cell.angle_beta   90.00
_cell.angle_gamma   90.00
#
_symmetry.space_group_name_H-M   'P 1'
#
loop_
_entity.id
_entity.type
_entity.pdbx_description
1 polymer ?
#
loop_
_entity_poly.entity_id
_entity_poly.type
_entity_poly.pdbx_seq_one_letter_code
_entity_poly.pdbx_strand_id
1 'polypeptide(L)'
;MANTKELVVLLILFLAVMLWSWVAPYDRATWWLEAIPVIIALPVLWYTRESFPLTRMSYYLIFIHAIILVVGAHYTYARVPLGFWIQDWFDFSRNPYDRIGHIAQGFIPAILAREILWRKRVLNLDYYGSSSGHLDSSSGHQGGGWLFFLVVCFCLAFSAFYELLEWWTAVIGGDGSLEFLGTQGDVWDAQWDMMLALIGAVTAQLLLGKWHHRQMLEVN
;
A
#
# COMPACT_ATOMS: atom_id res chain seq x y z
N MET A 1 9.83 -9.52 15.42
CA MET A 1 10.29 -9.82 14.04
C MET A 1 9.49 -10.98 13.43
N ALA A 2 9.22 -10.96 12.12
CA ALA A 2 8.70 -12.13 11.41
C ALA A 2 9.79 -13.21 11.33
N ASN A 3 9.45 -14.47 11.58
CA ASN A 3 10.45 -15.55 11.48
C ASN A 3 10.54 -16.05 10.03
N THR A 4 11.64 -16.72 9.67
CA THR A 4 11.85 -17.21 8.29
C THR A 4 10.74 -18.14 7.82
N LYS A 5 10.21 -19.00 8.70
CA LYS A 5 9.11 -19.92 8.34
C LYS A 5 7.84 -19.15 7.95
N GLU A 6 7.50 -18.11 8.71
CA GLU A 6 6.37 -17.22 8.47
C GLU A 6 6.52 -16.51 7.12
N LEU A 7 7.71 -15.95 6.83
CA LEU A 7 7.99 -15.32 5.54
C LEU A 7 7.89 -16.29 4.36
N VAL A 8 8.38 -17.53 4.52
CA VAL A 8 8.27 -18.57 3.51
C VAL A 8 6.81 -18.95 3.26
N VAL A 9 5.99 -19.05 4.31
CA VAL A 9 4.54 -19.32 4.17
C VAL A 9 3.86 -18.19 3.39
N LEU A 10 4.11 -16.93 3.75
CA LEU A 10 3.55 -15.78 3.01
C LEU A 10 3.99 -15.80 1.54
N LEU A 11 5.27 -16.10 1.27
CA LEU A 11 5.78 -16.20 -0.10
C LEU A 11 5.11 -17.32 -0.89
N ILE A 12 4.95 -18.52 -0.32
CA ILE A 12 4.32 -19.65 -1.00
C ILE A 12 2.85 -19.32 -1.32
N LEU A 13 2.11 -18.79 -0.35
CA LEU A 13 0.72 -18.39 -0.54
C LEU A 13 0.61 -17.31 -1.62
N PHE A 14 1.50 -16.31 -1.59
CA PHE A 14 1.52 -15.25 -2.58
C PHE A 14 1.81 -15.80 -3.98
N LEU A 15 2.83 -16.64 -4.13
CA LEU A 15 3.18 -17.24 -5.42
C LEU A 15 2.05 -18.12 -5.97
N ALA A 16 1.31 -18.82 -5.11
CA ALA A 16 0.13 -19.58 -5.54
C ALA A 16 -0.95 -18.65 -6.14
N VAL A 17 -1.26 -17.53 -5.49
CA VAL A 17 -2.23 -16.54 -6.00
C VAL A 17 -1.71 -15.85 -7.25
N MET A 18 -0.42 -15.52 -7.33
CA MET A 18 0.19 -14.89 -8.50
C MET A 18 0.22 -15.83 -9.71
N LEU A 19 0.48 -17.13 -9.51
CA LEU A 19 0.40 -18.11 -10.58
C LEU A 19 -1.04 -18.29 -11.05
N TRP A 20 -2.00 -18.33 -10.12
CA TRP A 20 -3.42 -18.37 -10.46
C TRP A 20 -3.85 -17.14 -11.26
N SER A 21 -3.45 -15.93 -10.85
CA SER A 21 -3.85 -14.70 -11.53
C SER A 21 -3.35 -14.62 -12.97
N TRP A 22 -2.21 -15.26 -13.26
CA TRP A 22 -1.64 -15.36 -14.61
C TRP A 22 -2.36 -16.35 -15.53
N VAL A 23 -3.13 -17.30 -14.98
CA VAL A 23 -3.89 -18.26 -15.79
C VAL A 23 -5.13 -17.56 -16.35
N ALA A 24 -5.10 -17.24 -17.64
CA ALA A 24 -6.21 -16.62 -18.37
C ALA A 24 -6.76 -15.33 -17.72
N PRO A 25 -5.91 -14.28 -17.50
CA PRO A 25 -6.41 -12.98 -17.07
C PRO A 25 -7.32 -12.38 -18.15
N TYR A 26 -8.24 -11.52 -17.73
CA TYR A 26 -9.20 -10.86 -18.62
C TYR A 26 -8.48 -10.06 -19.71
N ASP A 27 -7.48 -9.27 -19.33
CA ASP A 27 -6.57 -8.59 -20.25
C ASP A 27 -5.11 -8.75 -19.81
N ARG A 28 -4.24 -9.19 -20.73
CA ARG A 28 -2.82 -9.45 -20.42
C ARG A 28 -1.99 -8.19 -20.26
N ALA A 29 -2.34 -7.10 -20.96
CA ALA A 29 -1.60 -5.85 -20.85
C ALA A 29 -1.90 -5.19 -19.51
N THR A 30 -3.18 -5.08 -19.13
CA THR A 30 -3.61 -4.62 -17.80
C THR A 30 -3.03 -5.50 -16.71
N TRP A 31 -2.98 -6.83 -16.88
CA TRP A 31 -2.34 -7.69 -15.89
C TRP A 31 -0.90 -7.27 -15.59
N TRP A 32 -0.11 -6.97 -16.62
CA TRP A 32 1.27 -6.51 -16.42
C TRP A 32 1.32 -5.15 -15.72
N LEU A 33 0.51 -4.18 -16.15
CA LEU A 33 0.47 -2.85 -15.54
C LEU A 33 0.16 -2.92 -14.04
N GLU A 34 -0.83 -3.73 -13.66
CA GLU A 34 -1.27 -3.93 -12.28
C GLU A 34 -0.30 -4.77 -11.44
N ALA A 35 0.33 -5.80 -12.04
CA ALA A 35 1.22 -6.72 -11.31
C ALA A 35 2.65 -6.20 -11.15
N ILE A 36 3.11 -5.25 -11.99
CA ILE A 36 4.47 -4.69 -11.96
C ILE A 36 4.91 -4.23 -10.56
N PRO A 37 4.11 -3.45 -9.80
CA PRO A 37 4.50 -3.02 -8.46
C PRO A 37 4.86 -4.20 -7.54
N VAL A 38 4.12 -5.30 -7.63
CA VAL A 38 4.37 -6.51 -6.84
C VAL A 38 5.61 -7.26 -7.32
N ILE A 39 5.79 -7.34 -8.64
CA ILE A 39 6.97 -7.97 -9.27
C ILE A 39 8.24 -7.23 -8.87
N ILE A 40 8.19 -5.89 -8.73
CA ILE A 40 9.31 -5.08 -8.25
C ILE A 40 9.49 -5.23 -6.72
N ALA A 41 8.41 -5.29 -5.95
CA ALA A 41 8.48 -5.38 -4.50
C ALA A 41 9.17 -6.67 -4.02
N LEU A 42 8.94 -7.81 -4.67
CA LEU A 42 9.55 -9.09 -4.29
C LEU A 42 11.11 -9.08 -4.25
N PRO A 43 11.83 -8.71 -5.32
CA PRO A 43 13.29 -8.64 -5.30
C PRO A 43 13.79 -7.56 -4.33
N VAL A 44 13.08 -6.44 -4.17
CA VAL A 44 13.43 -5.41 -3.18
C VAL A 44 13.35 -5.98 -1.76
N LEU A 45 12.29 -6.69 -1.41
CA LEU A 45 12.16 -7.34 -0.10
C LEU A 45 13.21 -8.42 0.11
N TRP A 46 13.51 -9.20 -0.92
CA TRP A 46 14.56 -10.22 -0.85
C TRP A 46 15.94 -9.61 -0.58
N TYR A 47 16.29 -8.55 -1.30
CA TYR A 47 17.60 -7.89 -1.20
C TYR A 47 17.75 -7.13 0.12
N THR A 48 16.67 -6.50 0.62
CA THR A 48 16.72 -5.69 1.83
C THR A 48 16.51 -6.49 3.12
N ARG A 49 16.12 -7.78 3.05
CA ARG A 49 15.75 -8.56 4.25
C ARG A 49 16.83 -8.67 5.34
N GLU A 50 18.11 -8.63 4.97
CA GLU A 50 19.23 -8.73 5.92
C GLU A 50 19.72 -7.35 6.38
N SER A 51 19.64 -6.33 5.50
CA SER A 51 20.16 -4.98 5.79
C SER A 51 19.11 -4.03 6.40
N PHE A 52 17.83 -4.30 6.13
CA PHE A 52 16.69 -3.56 6.65
C PHE A 52 15.48 -4.50 6.74
N PRO A 53 15.48 -5.47 7.67
CA PRO A 53 14.33 -6.35 7.87
C PRO A 53 13.11 -5.53 8.27
N LEU A 54 11.95 -5.73 7.62
CA LEU A 54 10.74 -4.99 7.98
C LEU A 54 10.07 -5.54 9.24
N THR A 55 9.21 -4.74 9.86
CA THR A 55 8.33 -5.22 10.93
C THR A 55 7.42 -6.35 10.42
N ARG A 56 6.98 -7.22 11.33
CA ARG A 56 6.04 -8.31 10.99
C ARG A 56 4.78 -7.72 10.35
N MET A 57 4.22 -6.67 10.95
CA MET A 57 3.06 -5.96 10.43
C MET A 57 3.26 -5.51 8.97
N SER A 58 4.40 -4.90 8.65
CA SER A 58 4.72 -4.47 7.28
C SER A 58 4.71 -5.63 6.29
N TYR A 59 5.28 -6.80 6.64
CA TYR A 59 5.23 -7.97 5.75
C TYR A 59 3.81 -8.48 5.49
N TYR A 60 2.94 -8.54 6.51
CA TYR A 60 1.53 -8.92 6.31
C TYR A 60 0.76 -7.92 5.47
N LEU A 61 0.98 -6.62 5.71
CA LEU A 61 0.32 -5.58 4.93
C LEU A 61 0.78 -5.63 3.46
N ILE A 62 2.07 -5.81 3.18
CA ILE A 62 2.55 -5.99 1.81
C ILE A 62 1.92 -7.23 1.17
N PHE A 63 1.83 -8.35 1.90
CA PHE A 63 1.19 -9.56 1.40
C PHE A 63 -0.28 -9.33 1.03
N ILE A 64 -1.05 -8.65 1.89
CA ILE A 64 -2.44 -8.29 1.62
C ILE A 64 -2.55 -7.38 0.40
N HIS A 65 -1.72 -6.34 0.32
CA HIS A 65 -1.71 -5.42 -0.83
C HIS A 65 -1.39 -6.15 -2.13
N ALA A 66 -0.38 -7.02 -2.10
CA ALA A 66 0.03 -7.80 -3.25
C ALA A 66 -1.11 -8.71 -3.75
N ILE A 67 -1.91 -9.29 -2.84
CA ILE A 67 -3.10 -10.06 -3.20
C ILE A 67 -4.15 -9.17 -3.88
N ILE A 68 -4.43 -7.98 -3.34
CA ILE A 68 -5.38 -7.03 -3.95
C ILE A 68 -4.97 -6.72 -5.40
N LEU A 69 -3.70 -6.36 -5.59
CA LEU A 69 -3.15 -6.03 -6.91
C LEU A 69 -3.26 -7.21 -7.89
N VAL A 70 -2.82 -8.42 -7.51
CA VAL A 70 -2.85 -9.57 -8.45
C VAL A 70 -4.26 -10.10 -8.71
N VAL A 71 -5.19 -9.96 -7.77
CA VAL A 71 -6.61 -10.30 -8.00
C VAL A 71 -7.24 -9.29 -8.96
N GLY A 72 -6.96 -8.00 -8.76
CA GLY A 72 -7.35 -6.96 -9.71
C GLY A 72 -6.73 -7.17 -11.09
N ALA A 73 -5.44 -7.51 -11.17
CA ALA A 73 -4.74 -7.84 -12.41
C ALA A 73 -5.39 -9.02 -13.17
N HIS A 74 -5.89 -10.04 -12.46
CA HIS A 74 -6.55 -11.19 -13.08
C HIS A 74 -7.86 -10.79 -13.77
N TYR A 75 -8.70 -10.02 -13.09
CA TYR A 75 -10.04 -9.69 -13.60
C TYR A 75 -10.08 -8.39 -14.42
N THR A 76 -9.11 -7.49 -14.24
CA THR A 76 -9.25 -6.02 -14.29
C THR A 76 -10.11 -5.50 -13.15
N TYR A 77 -9.75 -4.32 -12.63
CA TYR A 77 -10.35 -3.77 -11.41
C TYR A 77 -11.87 -3.59 -11.53
N ALA A 78 -12.35 -3.13 -12.68
CA ALA A 78 -13.77 -2.95 -12.97
C ALA A 78 -14.59 -4.27 -12.96
N ARG A 79 -13.93 -5.43 -12.93
CA ARG A 79 -14.56 -6.75 -13.09
C ARG A 79 -14.37 -7.68 -11.91
N VAL A 80 -13.70 -7.24 -10.85
CA VAL A 80 -13.49 -8.10 -9.67
C VAL A 80 -14.84 -8.40 -9.01
N PRO A 81 -15.17 -9.69 -8.76
CA PRO A 81 -16.46 -10.09 -8.19
C PRO A 81 -16.83 -9.41 -6.87
N LEU A 82 -15.85 -9.21 -5.99
CA LEU A 82 -16.05 -8.51 -4.72
C LEU A 82 -16.63 -7.10 -4.92
N GLY A 83 -16.20 -6.42 -5.98
CA GLY A 83 -16.70 -5.10 -6.31
C GLY A 83 -18.17 -5.12 -6.69
N PHE A 84 -18.62 -6.08 -7.51
CA PHE A 84 -20.04 -6.22 -7.84
C PHE A 84 -20.90 -6.53 -6.60
N TRP A 85 -20.41 -7.36 -5.66
CA TRP A 85 -21.16 -7.62 -4.42
C TRP A 85 -21.35 -6.35 -3.58
N ILE A 86 -20.30 -5.53 -3.46
CA ILE A 86 -20.38 -4.25 -2.74
C ILE A 86 -21.28 -3.27 -3.48
N GLN A 87 -21.19 -3.24 -4.81
CA GLN A 87 -22.06 -2.44 -5.65
C GLN A 87 -23.53 -2.76 -5.37
N ASP A 88 -23.89 -4.04 -5.36
CA ASP A 88 -25.27 -4.50 -5.11
C ASP A 88 -25.73 -4.22 -3.67
N TRP A 89 -24.85 -4.38 -2.67
CA TRP A 89 -25.21 -4.15 -1.27
C TRP A 89 -25.47 -2.69 -0.91
N PHE A 90 -24.77 -1.77 -1.58
CA PHE A 90 -24.84 -0.34 -1.29
C PHE A 90 -25.45 0.50 -2.43
N ASP A 91 -25.96 -0.16 -3.47
CA ASP A 91 -26.58 0.46 -4.66
C ASP A 91 -25.65 1.50 -5.33
N PHE A 92 -24.37 1.15 -5.47
CA PHE A 92 -23.41 2.02 -6.16
C PHE A 92 -23.59 1.99 -7.67
N SER A 93 -23.27 3.11 -8.32
CA SER A 93 -23.39 3.25 -9.78
C SER A 93 -22.36 2.46 -10.58
N ARG A 94 -21.23 2.08 -9.96
CA ARG A 94 -20.12 1.35 -10.59
C ARG A 94 -19.50 0.34 -9.62
N ASN A 95 -18.68 -0.56 -10.15
CA ASN A 95 -17.88 -1.48 -9.36
C ASN A 95 -16.80 -0.69 -8.58
N PRO A 96 -16.82 -0.66 -7.23
CA PRO A 96 -15.91 0.14 -6.43
C PRO A 96 -14.64 -0.61 -6.02
N TYR A 97 -14.28 -1.72 -6.67
CA TYR A 97 -13.10 -2.49 -6.27
C TYR A 97 -11.82 -1.66 -6.35
N ASP A 98 -11.72 -0.84 -7.38
CA ASP A 98 -10.65 0.12 -7.57
C ASP A 98 -10.46 1.07 -6.37
N ARG A 99 -11.57 1.62 -5.88
CA ARG A 99 -11.61 2.44 -4.65
C ARG A 99 -11.07 1.69 -3.42
N ILE A 100 -11.26 0.38 -3.32
CA ILE A 100 -10.67 -0.46 -2.26
C ILE A 100 -9.15 -0.55 -2.45
N GLY A 101 -8.71 -0.73 -3.70
CA GLY A 101 -7.30 -0.63 -4.10
C GLY A 101 -6.67 0.67 -3.62
N HIS A 102 -7.31 1.81 -3.86
CA HIS A 102 -6.82 3.12 -3.44
C HIS A 102 -6.81 3.34 -1.93
N ILE A 103 -7.80 2.85 -1.19
CA ILE A 103 -7.72 2.81 0.28
C ILE A 103 -6.50 2.01 0.73
N ALA A 104 -6.26 0.83 0.14
CA ALA A 104 -5.10 0.01 0.46
C ALA A 104 -3.78 0.68 0.05
N GLN A 105 -3.74 1.38 -1.09
CA GLN A 105 -2.62 2.17 -1.60
C GLN A 105 -2.27 3.35 -0.68
N GLY A 106 -3.23 3.89 0.06
CA GLY A 106 -2.96 4.82 1.15
C GLY A 106 -2.48 4.13 2.41
N PHE A 107 -3.24 3.12 2.83
CA PHE A 107 -3.12 2.51 4.15
C PHE A 107 -1.80 1.75 4.34
N ILE A 108 -1.40 0.98 3.34
CA ILE A 108 -0.27 0.05 3.45
C ILE A 108 1.06 0.80 3.27
N PRO A 109 1.25 1.59 2.19
CA PRO A 109 2.41 2.48 2.07
C PRO A 109 2.62 3.44 3.24
N ALA A 110 1.55 3.87 3.94
CA ALA A 110 1.72 4.71 5.13
C ALA A 110 2.54 4.02 6.22
N ILE A 111 2.29 2.74 6.49
CA ILE A 111 3.05 1.96 7.48
C ILE A 111 4.50 1.75 7.02
N LEU A 112 4.71 1.47 5.73
CA LEU A 112 6.04 1.29 5.15
C LEU A 112 6.87 2.58 5.19
N ALA A 113 6.29 3.69 4.73
CA ALA A 113 6.92 5.00 4.73
C ALA A 113 7.26 5.43 6.15
N ARG A 114 6.32 5.23 7.10
CA ARG A 114 6.57 5.49 8.53
C ARG A 114 7.75 4.68 9.05
N GLU A 115 7.85 3.41 8.68
CA GLU A 115 8.95 2.54 9.09
C GLU A 115 10.31 3.02 8.56
N ILE A 116 10.36 3.33 7.27
CA ILE A 116 11.56 3.80 6.61
C ILE A 116 12.00 5.15 7.17
N LEU A 117 11.10 6.14 7.21
CA LEU A 117 11.42 7.50 7.67
C LEU A 117 11.93 7.51 9.12
N TRP A 118 11.29 6.72 9.99
CA TRP A 118 11.69 6.62 11.39
C TRP A 118 13.02 5.88 11.56
N ARG A 119 13.14 4.66 11.02
CA ARG A 119 14.32 3.80 11.27
C ARG A 119 15.56 4.27 10.53
N LYS A 120 15.42 4.97 9.40
CA LYS A 120 16.54 5.64 8.72
C LYS A 120 16.89 6.99 9.31
N ARG A 121 16.18 7.45 10.35
CA ARG A 121 16.38 8.76 11.00
C ARG A 121 16.39 9.91 9.98
N VAL A 122 15.52 9.83 8.97
CA VAL A 122 15.40 10.87 7.94
C VAL A 122 14.98 12.20 8.57
N LEU A 123 14.16 12.10 9.61
CA LEU A 123 13.76 13.20 10.44
C LEU A 123 14.57 13.10 11.74
N ASN A 124 15.27 14.18 12.11
CA ASN A 124 15.83 14.35 13.45
C ASN A 124 14.67 14.58 14.43
N LEU A 125 13.93 13.51 14.71
CA LEU A 125 12.84 13.48 15.70
C LEU A 125 13.38 13.24 17.12
N ASP A 126 14.70 13.21 17.25
CA ASP A 126 15.39 13.07 18.53
C ASP A 126 15.14 14.31 19.39
N TYR A 127 14.74 14.02 20.61
CA TYR A 127 14.51 14.95 21.70
C TYR A 127 15.81 15.68 22.07
N TYR A 128 15.86 17.00 21.92
CA TYR A 128 16.83 17.83 22.65
C TYR A 128 16.33 17.96 24.09
N GLY A 129 16.61 16.96 24.94
CA GLY A 129 16.30 17.04 26.36
C GLY A 129 16.72 15.80 27.15
N SER A 130 16.96 16.00 28.44
CA SER A 130 17.38 14.99 29.41
C SER A 130 18.80 14.43 29.27
N SER A 131 19.73 15.26 29.74
CA SER A 131 21.01 14.86 30.35
C SER A 131 20.84 14.15 31.72
N SER A 132 19.64 13.68 32.08
CA SER A 132 19.38 12.93 33.30
C SER A 132 18.60 11.65 32.99
N GLY A 133 19.17 10.51 33.42
CA GLY A 133 18.68 9.16 33.15
C GLY A 133 17.40 8.80 33.90
N HIS A 134 16.28 9.42 33.54
CA HIS A 134 14.94 8.96 33.91
C HIS A 134 14.09 8.83 32.65
N LEU A 135 13.83 7.58 32.25
CA LEU A 135 12.92 7.21 31.18
C LEU A 135 11.48 7.44 31.68
N ASP A 136 11.01 8.68 31.57
CA ASP A 136 9.60 8.97 31.78
C ASP A 136 8.82 8.55 30.53
N SER A 137 8.00 7.50 30.67
CA SER A 137 7.09 6.99 29.63
C SER A 137 5.95 7.97 29.28
N SER A 138 5.86 9.12 29.95
CA SER A 138 4.90 10.19 29.68
C SER A 138 5.44 11.32 28.79
N SER A 139 6.73 11.26 28.40
CA SER A 139 7.34 12.26 27.51
C SER A 139 6.79 12.14 26.07
N GLY A 140 5.89 13.07 25.72
CA GLY A 140 5.30 13.16 24.39
C GLY A 140 6.37 13.27 23.30
N HIS A 141 6.29 12.39 22.31
CA HIS A 141 7.16 12.40 21.14
C HIS A 141 6.90 13.68 20.33
N GLN A 142 7.69 14.73 20.54
CA GLN A 142 7.56 16.02 19.83
C GLN A 142 7.82 15.90 18.31
N GLY A 143 8.27 14.74 17.82
CA GLY A 143 8.41 14.42 16.40
C GLY A 143 7.25 13.64 15.75
N GLY A 144 6.29 13.15 16.53
CA GLY A 144 5.22 12.28 16.03
C GLY A 144 4.31 12.96 15.01
N GLY A 145 4.03 14.26 15.20
CA GLY A 145 3.20 15.04 14.29
C GLY A 145 3.85 15.24 12.91
N TRP A 146 5.17 15.49 12.87
CA TRP A 146 5.91 15.65 11.61
C TRP A 146 6.03 14.35 10.85
N LEU A 147 6.30 13.24 11.54
CA LEU A 147 6.28 11.92 10.93
C LEU A 147 4.89 11.63 10.33
N PHE A 148 3.83 11.88 11.10
CA PHE A 148 2.46 11.68 10.65
C PHE A 148 2.17 12.46 9.38
N PHE A 149 2.45 13.76 9.41
CA PHE A 149 2.23 14.67 8.30
C PHE A 149 3.00 14.23 7.04
N LEU A 150 4.29 13.94 7.16
CA LEU A 150 5.13 13.57 6.00
C LEU A 150 4.75 12.22 5.41
N VAL A 151 4.33 11.26 6.24
CA VAL A 151 3.79 9.99 5.75
C VAL A 151 2.49 10.20 4.97
N VAL A 152 1.58 11.07 5.45
CA VAL A 152 0.36 11.42 4.73
C VAL A 152 0.70 12.10 3.39
N CYS A 153 1.60 13.08 3.40
CA CYS A 153 2.03 13.77 2.17
C CYS A 153 2.67 12.80 1.18
N PHE A 154 3.52 11.88 1.64
CA PHE A 154 4.12 10.85 0.80
C PHE A 154 3.05 9.97 0.15
N CYS A 155 2.06 9.49 0.90
CA CYS A 155 1.01 8.62 0.35
C CYS A 155 0.13 9.35 -0.66
N LEU A 156 -0.22 10.61 -0.38
CA LEU A 156 -0.98 11.43 -1.33
C LEU A 156 -0.18 11.69 -2.62
N ALA A 157 1.11 12.03 -2.50
CA ALA A 157 1.98 12.23 -3.66
C ALA A 157 2.19 10.93 -4.45
N PHE A 158 2.32 9.80 -3.75
CA PHE A 158 2.41 8.48 -4.36
C PHE A 158 1.13 8.14 -5.15
N SER A 159 -0.05 8.40 -4.56
CA SER A 159 -1.32 8.20 -5.24
C SER A 159 -1.46 9.11 -6.46
N ALA A 160 -1.17 10.40 -6.31
CA ALA A 160 -1.21 11.35 -7.42
C ALA A 160 -0.26 10.94 -8.56
N PHE A 161 0.91 10.39 -8.23
CA PHE A 161 1.83 9.88 -9.24
C PHE A 161 1.27 8.64 -9.96
N TYR A 162 0.57 7.75 -9.24
CA TYR A 162 -0.09 6.59 -9.84
C TYR A 162 -1.17 7.01 -10.84
N GLU A 163 -2.05 7.95 -10.47
CA GLU A 163 -3.06 8.53 -11.39
C GLU A 163 -2.45 9.12 -12.66
N LEU A 164 -1.27 9.75 -12.54
CA LEU A 164 -0.57 10.29 -13.70
C LEU A 164 -0.05 9.18 -14.62
N LEU A 165 0.36 8.02 -14.07
CA LEU A 165 0.75 6.87 -14.86
C LEU A 165 -0.46 6.28 -15.59
N GLU A 166 -1.60 6.12 -14.93
CA GLU A 166 -2.83 5.64 -15.56
C GLU A 166 -3.26 6.55 -16.71
N TRP A 167 -3.29 7.86 -16.47
CA TRP A 167 -3.56 8.83 -17.52
C TRP A 167 -2.57 8.73 -18.70
N TRP A 168 -1.27 8.62 -18.43
CA TRP A 168 -0.27 8.46 -19.50
C TRP A 168 -0.45 7.16 -20.29
N THR A 169 -0.76 6.05 -19.62
CA THR A 169 -1.03 4.79 -20.34
C THR A 169 -2.24 4.92 -21.24
N ALA A 170 -3.31 5.59 -20.79
CA ALA A 170 -4.50 5.86 -21.60
C ALA A 170 -4.19 6.71 -22.84
N VAL A 171 -3.35 7.74 -22.69
CA VAL A 171 -2.94 8.62 -23.80
C VAL A 171 -2.07 7.88 -24.82
N ILE A 172 -1.18 7.00 -24.39
CA ILE A 172 -0.22 6.31 -25.26
C ILE A 172 -0.82 5.03 -25.88
N GLY A 173 -1.61 4.28 -25.11
CA GLY A 173 -2.10 2.95 -25.45
C GLY A 173 -3.42 2.92 -26.25
N GLY A 174 -4.15 4.04 -26.32
CA GLY A 174 -5.47 4.09 -26.97
C GLY A 174 -6.53 3.25 -26.23
N ASP A 175 -7.47 2.65 -26.98
CA ASP A 175 -8.63 1.92 -26.39
C ASP A 175 -8.22 0.73 -25.50
N GLY A 176 -7.05 0.13 -25.72
CA GLY A 176 -6.56 -1.02 -24.95
C GLY A 176 -6.15 -0.70 -23.52
N SER A 177 -5.93 0.57 -23.18
CA SER A 177 -5.57 1.04 -21.83
C SER A 177 -6.74 1.54 -21.00
N LEU A 178 -7.95 1.58 -21.56
CA LEU A 178 -9.15 2.03 -20.84
C LEU A 178 -9.53 1.12 -19.67
N GLU A 179 -9.23 -0.18 -19.76
CA GLU A 179 -9.45 -1.13 -18.67
C GLU A 179 -8.48 -0.92 -17.49
N PHE A 180 -7.28 -0.40 -17.75
CA PHE A 180 -6.35 0.00 -16.69
C PHE A 180 -6.71 1.37 -16.11
N LEU A 181 -7.20 2.31 -16.94
CA LEU A 181 -7.65 3.63 -16.47
C LEU A 181 -8.84 3.55 -15.49
N GLY A 182 -9.62 2.47 -15.46
CA GLY A 182 -10.54 2.18 -14.35
C GLY A 182 -11.78 3.09 -14.19
N THR A 183 -11.88 4.21 -14.91
CA THR A 183 -12.91 5.27 -14.70
C THR A 183 -14.34 4.76 -14.68
N GLN A 184 -14.68 3.76 -15.49
CA GLN A 184 -16.06 3.28 -15.66
C GLN A 184 -17.05 4.43 -15.99
N GLY A 185 -16.57 5.50 -16.63
CA GLY A 185 -17.36 6.70 -16.94
C GLY A 185 -17.44 7.75 -15.82
N ASP A 186 -16.77 7.55 -14.69
CA ASP A 186 -16.63 8.55 -13.63
C ASP A 186 -15.57 9.59 -14.01
N VAL A 187 -15.99 10.85 -14.23
CA VAL A 187 -15.07 11.94 -14.57
C VAL A 187 -14.25 12.44 -13.37
N TRP A 188 -14.63 12.03 -12.16
CA TRP A 188 -13.97 12.41 -10.91
C TRP A 188 -13.15 11.27 -10.30
N ASP A 189 -12.87 10.22 -11.08
CA ASP A 189 -12.23 9.00 -10.62
C ASP A 189 -10.93 9.27 -9.86
N ALA A 190 -9.95 9.83 -10.57
CA ALA A 190 -8.65 10.17 -10.01
C ALA A 190 -8.72 11.03 -8.74
N GLN A 191 -9.69 11.95 -8.64
CA GLN A 191 -9.87 12.75 -7.43
C GLN A 191 -10.39 11.93 -6.26
N TRP A 192 -11.34 11.02 -6.51
CA TRP A 192 -11.81 10.08 -5.50
C TRP A 192 -10.71 9.12 -5.07
N ASP A 193 -9.91 8.64 -6.00
CA ASP A 193 -8.86 7.67 -5.74
C ASP A 193 -7.73 8.27 -4.90
N MET A 194 -7.28 9.49 -5.23
CA MET A 194 -6.37 10.25 -4.37
C MET A 194 -6.96 10.54 -2.98
N MET A 195 -8.26 10.88 -2.90
CA MET A 195 -8.93 11.14 -1.62
C MET A 195 -9.01 9.87 -0.76
N LEU A 196 -9.31 8.73 -1.35
CA LEU A 196 -9.40 7.45 -0.67
C LEU A 196 -8.03 6.96 -0.20
N ALA A 197 -6.98 7.18 -1.00
CA ALA A 197 -5.61 6.97 -0.56
C ALA A 197 -5.23 7.88 0.62
N LEU A 198 -5.65 9.15 0.60
CA LEU A 198 -5.44 10.06 1.74
C LEU A 198 -6.12 9.53 3.02
N ILE A 199 -7.37 9.10 2.92
CA ILE A 199 -8.12 8.51 4.05
C ILE A 199 -7.45 7.22 4.53
N GLY A 200 -7.02 6.35 3.62
CA GLY A 200 -6.27 5.13 3.92
C GLY A 200 -5.00 5.44 4.73
N ALA A 201 -4.22 6.42 4.29
CA ALA A 201 -2.98 6.81 4.96
C ALA A 201 -3.22 7.38 6.37
N VAL A 202 -4.23 8.24 6.54
CA VAL A 202 -4.61 8.79 7.85
C VAL A 202 -5.08 7.68 8.79
N THR A 203 -5.98 6.82 8.33
CA THR A 203 -6.55 5.74 9.15
C THR A 203 -5.51 4.70 9.56
N ALA A 204 -4.58 4.32 8.67
CA ALA A 204 -3.48 3.42 9.01
C ALA A 204 -2.65 3.93 10.17
N GLN A 205 -2.27 5.21 10.14
CA GLN A 205 -1.44 5.80 11.17
C GLN A 205 -2.17 5.93 12.51
N LEU A 206 -3.46 6.30 12.48
CA LEU A 206 -4.28 6.40 13.69
C LEU A 206 -4.52 5.03 14.34
N LEU A 207 -4.82 4.00 13.54
CA LEU A 207 -5.19 2.67 14.03
C LEU A 207 -3.96 1.83 14.40
N LEU A 208 -2.93 1.82 13.56
CA LEU A 208 -1.81 0.90 13.70
C LEU A 208 -0.53 1.55 14.24
N GLY A 209 -0.43 2.88 14.24
CA GLY A 209 0.81 3.59 14.54
C GLY A 209 1.44 3.22 15.89
N LYS A 210 0.63 3.03 16.94
CA LYS A 210 1.11 2.61 18.27
C LYS A 210 1.70 1.21 18.27
N TRP A 211 1.02 0.24 17.65
CA TRP A 211 1.47 -1.15 17.59
C TRP A 211 2.66 -1.32 16.66
N HIS A 212 2.62 -0.65 15.51
CA HIS A 212 3.73 -0.61 14.56
C HIS A 212 4.99 -0.04 15.22
N HIS A 213 4.87 1.06 15.99
CA HIS A 213 6.00 1.61 16.73
C HIS A 213 6.65 0.62 17.68
N ARG A 214 5.87 -0.15 18.44
CA ARG A 214 6.42 -1.20 19.30
C ARG A 214 7.21 -2.23 18.50
N GLN A 215 6.68 -2.68 17.35
CA GLN A 215 7.41 -3.62 16.50
C GLN A 215 8.71 -3.01 15.96
N MET A 216 8.74 -1.73 15.59
CA MET A 216 9.96 -1.07 15.10
C MET A 216 11.07 -1.01 16.15
N LEU A 217 10.73 -0.96 17.45
CA LEU A 217 11.70 -1.00 18.54
C LEU A 217 12.29 -2.41 18.76
N GLU A 218 11.57 -3.44 18.33
CA GLU A 218 11.98 -4.85 18.46
C GLU A 218 12.76 -5.38 17.26
N VAL A 219 12.74 -4.67 16.13
CA VAL A 219 13.45 -5.06 14.91
C VAL A 219 14.79 -4.33 14.87
N ASN A 220 15.89 -5.09 15.02
CA ASN A 220 17.26 -4.59 14.91
C ASN A 220 17.56 -4.04 13.51
#